data_AF-A0A6J6KS67-F1
#
_entry.id   AF-A0A6J6KS67-F1
#
_cell.length_a   1.000
_cell.length_b   1.000
_cell.length_c   1.000
_cell.angle_alpha   90.00
_cell.angle_beta   90.00
_cell.angle_gamma   90.00
#
_symmetry.space_group_name_H-M   'P 1'
#
loop_
_entity.id
_entity.type
_entity.pdbx_description
1 polymer ?
#
loop_
_entity_poly.entity_id
_entity_poly.type
_entity_poly.pdbx_seq_one_letter_code
_entity_poly.pdbx_strand_id
1 'polypeptide(L)'
;MSTPRYVLLSEATTISDYVDNPVFTDVTNDGETYTTYRIVRITHEIFEHSEEWTHLANVSLEFSIGIGVALLLIRDKIVEASRIKPTPPSEIAT
;
A
#
# COMPACT_ATOMS: atom_id res chain seq x y z
N MET A 1 5.25 15.59 18.36
CA MET A 1 4.64 14.69 17.36
C MET A 1 4.66 13.31 17.97
N SER A 2 3.52 12.60 17.95
CA SER A 2 3.46 11.20 18.39
C SER A 2 4.17 10.31 17.37
N THR A 3 4.86 9.29 17.85
CA THR A 3 5.53 8.31 16.98
C THR A 3 4.47 7.41 16.34
N PRO A 4 4.50 7.17 15.01
CA PRO A 4 3.55 6.25 14.39
C PRO A 4 3.62 4.87 15.02
N ARG A 5 2.45 4.30 15.34
CA ARG A 5 2.31 2.96 15.93
C ARG A 5 1.79 1.99 14.87
N TYR A 6 2.56 0.94 14.61
CA TYR A 6 2.21 -0.10 13.65
C TYR A 6 1.69 -1.32 14.40
N VAL A 7 0.51 -1.80 14.01
CA VAL A 7 -0.09 -3.03 14.53
C VAL A 7 -0.14 -4.05 13.41
N LEU A 8 0.52 -5.19 13.61
CA LEU A 8 0.53 -6.28 12.64
C LEU A 8 -0.87 -6.90 12.54
N LEU A 9 -1.35 -7.07 11.31
CA LEU A 9 -2.63 -7.70 11.03
C LEU A 9 -2.50 -9.22 10.96
N SER A 10 -3.58 -9.90 11.35
CA SER A 10 -3.71 -11.35 11.24
C SER A 10 -3.54 -11.82 9.79
N GLU A 11 -3.00 -13.03 9.61
CA GLU A 11 -2.93 -13.66 8.30
C GLU A 11 -4.32 -14.07 7.76
N ALA A 12 -5.31 -14.16 8.65
CA ALA A 12 -6.68 -14.45 8.28
C ALA A 12 -7.42 -13.25 7.71
N THR A 13 -6.87 -12.04 7.83
CA THR A 13 -7.54 -10.83 7.34
C THR A 13 -7.52 -10.77 5.82
N THR A 14 -8.64 -10.36 5.25
CA THR A 14 -8.81 -10.27 3.79
C THR A 14 -8.71 -8.83 3.32
N ILE A 15 -8.32 -8.63 2.06
CA ILE A 15 -8.22 -7.28 1.48
C ILE A 15 -9.59 -6.57 1.47
N SER A 16 -10.68 -7.32 1.24
CA SER A 16 -12.06 -6.81 1.22
C SER A 16 -12.57 -6.27 2.56
N ASP A 17 -11.89 -6.60 3.65
CA ASP A 17 -12.19 -6.01 4.96
C ASP A 17 -11.86 -4.50 4.98
N TYR A 18 -10.90 -4.08 4.15
CA TYR A 18 -10.34 -2.72 4.15
C TYR A 18 -10.60 -1.92 2.89
N VAL A 19 -10.64 -2.56 1.72
CA VAL A 19 -10.86 -1.86 0.44
C VAL A 19 -11.83 -2.61 -0.44
N ASP A 20 -12.68 -1.87 -1.15
CA ASP A 20 -13.67 -2.46 -2.05
C ASP A 20 -13.03 -2.93 -3.37
N ASN A 21 -12.02 -2.18 -3.85
CA ASN A 21 -11.23 -2.56 -5.01
C ASN A 21 -9.75 -2.74 -4.60
N PRO A 22 -9.16 -3.93 -4.80
CA PRO A 22 -7.75 -4.17 -4.49
C PRO A 22 -6.79 -3.51 -5.50
N VAL A 23 -7.29 -2.94 -6.60
CA VAL A 23 -6.49 -2.28 -7.64
C VAL A 23 -6.64 -0.76 -7.51
N PHE A 24 -5.50 -0.06 -7.49
CA PHE A 24 -5.44 1.39 -7.42
C PHE A 24 -4.35 1.95 -8.33
N THR A 25 -4.42 3.24 -8.64
CA THR A 25 -3.43 3.92 -9.48
C THR A 25 -2.65 4.90 -8.62
N ASP A 26 -1.33 4.72 -8.58
CA ASP A 26 -0.39 5.68 -7.99
C ASP A 26 -0.05 6.73 -9.05
N VAL A 27 -0.07 8.00 -8.63
CA VAL A 27 0.25 9.14 -9.49
C VAL A 27 1.48 9.81 -8.91
N THR A 28 2.53 9.95 -9.72
CA THR A 28 3.74 10.66 -9.30
C THR A 28 3.43 12.12 -8.98
N ASN A 29 4.26 12.76 -8.14
CA ASN A 29 4.04 14.14 -7.69
C ASN A 29 3.99 15.18 -8.84
N ASP A 30 4.53 14.86 -10.01
CA ASP A 30 4.48 15.67 -11.23
C ASP A 30 3.22 15.40 -12.09
N GLY A 31 2.39 14.41 -11.72
CA GLY A 31 1.17 14.05 -12.43
C GLY A 31 1.40 13.30 -13.74
N GLU A 32 2.65 12.98 -14.09
CA GLU A 32 2.98 12.47 -15.42
C GLU A 32 2.93 10.95 -15.51
N THR A 33 3.24 10.24 -14.41
CA THR A 33 3.29 8.79 -14.41
C THR A 33 2.16 8.20 -13.59
N TYR A 34 1.33 7.41 -14.27
CA TYR A 34 0.28 6.59 -13.67
C TYR A 34 0.74 5.15 -13.64
N THR A 35 0.98 4.60 -12.46
CA THR A 35 1.30 3.18 -12.32
C THR A 35 0.18 2.48 -11.56
N THR A 36 -0.38 1.42 -12.16
CA THR A 36 -1.46 0.64 -11.55
C THR A 36 -0.88 -0.50 -10.73
N TYR A 37 -1.29 -0.58 -9.47
CA TYR A 37 -0.89 -1.59 -8.51
C TYR A 37 -2.08 -2.38 -8.01
N ARG A 38 -1.83 -3.65 -7.67
CA ARG A 38 -2.75 -4.52 -6.95
C ARG A 38 -2.22 -4.79 -5.56
N ILE A 39 -3.06 -4.57 -4.56
CA ILE A 39 -2.82 -4.96 -3.18
C ILE A 39 -2.78 -6.49 -3.12
N VAL A 40 -1.64 -7.02 -2.66
CA VAL A 40 -1.44 -8.46 -2.42
C VAL A 40 -1.84 -8.81 -0.99
N ARG A 41 -1.48 -7.95 -0.02
CA ARG A 41 -1.82 -8.12 1.39
C ARG A 41 -1.69 -6.81 2.13
N ILE A 42 -2.64 -6.51 3.01
CA ILE A 42 -2.48 -5.44 4.01
C ILE A 42 -1.84 -6.08 5.24
N THR A 43 -0.72 -5.51 5.66
CA THR A 43 0.16 -6.11 6.68
C THR A 43 0.02 -5.41 8.02
N HIS A 44 -0.20 -4.10 8.03
CA HIS A 44 -0.29 -3.33 9.26
C HIS A 44 -1.41 -2.31 9.19
N GLU A 45 -2.07 -2.09 10.32
CA GLU A 45 -2.78 -0.86 10.64
C GLU A 45 -1.81 0.13 11.30
N ILE A 46 -1.94 1.40 10.94
CA ILE A 46 -1.07 2.48 11.38
C ILE A 46 -1.92 3.49 12.15
N PHE A 47 -1.47 3.78 13.36
CA PHE A 47 -2.10 4.76 14.24
C PHE A 47 -1.14 5.92 14.50
N GLU A 48 -1.70 7.09 14.82
CA GLU A 48 -0.94 8.27 15.25
C GLU A 48 0.10 8.77 14.23
N HIS A 49 -0.12 8.50 12.93
CA HIS A 49 0.73 9.05 11.87
C HIS A 49 0.38 10.52 11.58
N SER A 50 1.38 11.39 11.54
CA SER A 50 1.22 12.84 11.33
C SER A 50 0.66 13.26 9.96
N GLU A 51 0.54 12.32 9.03
CA GLU A 51 0.10 12.55 7.65
C GLU A 51 -1.12 11.67 7.34
N GLU A 52 -1.81 11.20 8.38
CA GLU A 52 -3.05 10.43 8.28
C GLU A 52 -2.94 9.06 7.59
N TRP A 53 -1.74 8.58 7.29
CA TRP A 53 -1.53 7.21 6.78
C TRP A 53 -2.13 6.17 7.70
N THR A 54 -2.81 5.19 7.09
CA THR A 54 -3.65 4.23 7.81
C THR A 54 -3.14 2.80 7.71
N HIS A 55 -2.46 2.43 6.62
CA HIS A 55 -2.09 1.02 6.38
C HIS A 55 -0.76 0.87 5.67
N LEU A 56 -0.09 -0.26 5.93
CA LEU A 56 1.06 -0.73 5.16
C LEU A 56 0.68 -1.99 4.39
N ALA A 57 0.96 -2.05 3.09
CA ALA A 57 0.54 -3.13 2.21
C ALA A 57 1.68 -3.63 1.32
N ASN A 58 1.69 -4.92 1.03
CA ASN A 58 2.45 -5.49 -0.08
C ASN A 58 1.63 -5.32 -1.35
N VAL A 59 2.28 -4.87 -2.43
CA VAL A 59 1.66 -4.61 -3.73
C VAL A 59 2.43 -5.27 -4.85
N SER A 60 1.75 -5.48 -5.96
CA SER A 60 2.34 -5.92 -7.24
C SER A 60 1.91 -4.97 -8.36
N LEU A 61 2.71 -4.91 -9.43
CA LEU A 61 2.28 -4.22 -10.65
C LEU A 61 1.10 -5.00 -11.28
N GLU A 62 0.03 -4.30 -11.65
CA GLU A 62 -1.17 -4.97 -12.19
C GLU A 62 -0.91 -5.61 -13.57
N PHE A 63 -0.06 -4.97 -14.38
CA PHE A 63 0.17 -5.35 -15.78
C PHE A 63 1.61 -5.79 -16.06
N SER A 64 2.43 -6.03 -15.03
CA SER A 64 3.84 -6.40 -15.19
C SER A 64 4.36 -7.18 -13.98
N ILE A 65 5.59 -7.70 -14.09
CA ILE A 65 6.28 -8.34 -12.98
C ILE A 65 6.93 -7.24 -12.14
N GLY A 66 6.52 -7.15 -10.88
CA GLY A 66 7.11 -6.25 -9.90
C GLY A 66 6.38 -6.35 -8.57
N ILE A 67 7.15 -6.28 -7.47
CA ILE A 67 6.62 -6.24 -6.11
C ILE A 67 7.10 -4.97 -5.42
N GLY A 68 6.35 -4.54 -4.42
CA GLY A 68 6.73 -3.40 -3.59
C GLY A 68 5.94 -3.34 -2.30
N VAL A 69 6.28 -2.35 -1.49
CA VAL A 69 5.56 -2.02 -0.27
C VAL A 69 4.93 -0.64 -0.45
N ALA A 70 3.64 -0.53 -0.17
CA ALA A 70 2.87 0.69 -0.24
C ALA A 70 2.41 1.13 1.15
N LEU A 71 2.59 2.41 1.45
CA LEU A 71 1.91 3.10 2.52
C LEU A 71 0.61 3.68 1.95
N LEU A 72 -0.53 3.35 2.56
CA LEU A 72 -1.86 3.65 2.02
C LEU A 72 -2.68 4.53 2.98
N LEU A 73 -3.32 5.54 2.41
CA LEU A 73 -4.40 6.30 3.04
C LEU A 73 -5.71 5.68 2.55
N ILE A 74 -6.39 4.96 3.44
CA ILE A 74 -7.63 4.26 3.13
C ILE A 74 -8.76 4.95 3.90
N ARG A 75 -9.74 5.48 3.18
CA ARG A 75 -10.96 6.08 3.75
C ARG A 75 -12.17 5.53 3.04
N ASP A 76 -13.21 5.20 3.80
CA ASP A 76 -14.46 4.65 3.26
C ASP A 76 -14.23 3.49 2.28
N LYS A 77 -13.25 2.63 2.60
CA LYS A 77 -12.81 1.50 1.77
C LYS A 77 -12.23 1.84 0.40
N ILE A 78 -11.75 3.07 0.23
CA ILE A 78 -11.10 3.58 -0.99
C ILE A 78 -9.65 3.95 -0.66
N VAL A 79 -8.72 3.58 -1.54
CA VAL A 79 -7.34 4.08 -1.49
C VAL A 79 -7.33 5.52 -2.02
N GLU A 80 -7.25 6.50 -1.12
CA GLU A 80 -7.23 7.93 -1.47
C GLU A 80 -5.83 8.41 -1.88
N ALA A 81 -4.80 7.86 -1.25
CA ALA A 81 -3.41 8.17 -1.55
C ALA A 81 -2.51 6.97 -1.29
N SER A 82 -1.38 6.95 -1.99
CA SER A 82 -0.35 5.92 -1.87
C SER A 82 1.04 6.55 -1.86
N ARG A 83 1.97 5.90 -1.17
CA ARG A 83 3.42 6.10 -1.33
C ARG A 83 4.08 4.74 -1.46
N ILE A 84 4.74 4.51 -2.58
CA ILE A 84 5.26 3.20 -2.93
C ILE A 84 6.78 3.20 -2.84
N LYS A 85 7.30 2.22 -2.09
CA LYS A 85 8.72 1.87 -2.12
C LYS A 85 8.84 0.60 -2.99
N PRO A 86 9.25 0.73 -4.26
CA PRO A 86 9.46 -0.44 -5.11
C PRO A 86 10.57 -1.32 -4.53
N THR A 87 10.40 -2.63 -4.62
CA THR A 87 11.51 -3.57 -4.34
C THR A 87 12.32 -3.71 -5.62
N PRO A 88 13.61 -3.30 -5.65
CA PRO A 88 14.41 -3.42 -6.84
C PRO A 88 14.55 -4.89 -7.25
N PRO A 89 14.56 -5.21 -8.56
CA PRO A 89 14.65 -6.59 -9.05
C PRO A 89 15.85 -7.39 -8.52
N SER A 90 16.93 -6.69 -8.14
CA SER A 90 18.15 -7.28 -7.57
C SER A 90 17.97 -7.92 -6.19
N GLU A 91 16.84 -7.68 -5.50
CA GLU A 91 16.54 -8.23 -4.17
C GLU A 91 15.56 -9.42 -4.20
N ILE A 92 15.08 -9.82 -5.39
CA ILE A 92 14.07 -10.89 -5.55
C ILE A 92 14.74 -12.28 -5.69
N ALA A 93 16.07 -12.32 -5.91
CA ALA A 93 16.83 -13.56 -6.03
C ALA A 93 17.66 -13.82 -4.76
N THR A 94 17.14 -14.61 -3.82
CA THR A 94 17.93 -15.38 -2.86
C THR A 94 17.20 -16.66 -2.50
#